data_AF-A0A143G2K5-F1
#
_entry.id   AF-A0A143G2K5-F1
#
_cell.length_a   1.000
_cell.length_b   1.000
_cell.length_c   1.000
_cell.angle_alpha   90.00
_cell.angle_beta   90.00
_cell.angle_gamma   90.00
#
_symmetry.space_group_name_H-M   'P 1'
#
loop_
_entity.id
_entity.type
_entity.pdbx_description
1 polymer ?
#
loop_
_entity_poly.entity_id
_entity_poly.type
_entity_poly.pdbx_seq_one_letter_code
_entity_poly.pdbx_strand_id
1 'polypeptide(L)'
;MSRSNTSQEGQNVFDPHIAAQLREKRKARIASTLAKRHRKEKTFRLFGFTSVIIGLAFVALLFGSILYKGLPAFWQASMTVPVYFDPALIDVGPRPTQKVGESPAQYQERYVDWQTKMGMVDWDAIIANGLIAKDPSLASHRDELSSLYTSSEAYRVRDMVFKDPALIGKKIELNFLADANIDVWLAGSIDRSLPNDQQQLSPEIRKLSDQLAAKGVIERTFNTQLFTNPDSRSSPATAGLAGAFMGSLFMMLIVIFISIPLGVASAIYLEEFAPKNFITDIIEVNINNLAAVPSIVFGLLGAAIFIGWMHLPISAPLVGGLVLSLMTLPTVIITTRATLKAVPPSIRQAALGIGASKIQTVFHHVLPLALPGIMTGAIIGIAHALGETAPLLLIGMSAFVANIPVSPIDQATALPVQVYLWQGNELRNFFEGRTAAAIIVLLALMVGLNSVAIWVRKKFEVRW
;
A
#
# COMPACT_ATOMS: atom_id res chain seq x y z
N MET A 1 -68.02 9.86 49.67
CA MET A 1 -67.57 8.46 49.81
C MET A 1 -66.07 8.41 49.50
N SER A 2 -65.27 8.17 50.54
CA SER A 2 -63.80 8.21 50.53
C SER A 2 -63.21 6.91 49.98
N ARG A 3 -62.13 6.99 49.20
CA ARG A 3 -61.25 5.86 48.86
C ARG A 3 -59.85 6.17 49.40
N SER A 4 -59.49 5.59 50.55
CA SER A 4 -58.11 5.50 51.01
C SER A 4 -57.73 4.02 51.08
N ASN A 5 -56.95 3.58 50.09
CA ASN A 5 -56.35 2.26 50.05
C ASN A 5 -54.87 2.44 50.43
N THR A 6 -54.59 2.42 51.73
CA THR A 6 -53.22 2.33 52.27
C THR A 6 -53.06 0.94 52.85
N SER A 7 -52.54 0.02 52.05
CA SER A 7 -51.94 -1.22 52.55
C SER A 7 -50.74 -0.87 53.43
N GLN A 8 -50.77 -1.29 54.68
CA GLN A 8 -49.60 -1.28 55.57
C GLN A 8 -48.56 -2.28 55.03
N GLU A 9 -47.63 -1.81 54.20
CA GLU A 9 -46.39 -2.55 53.98
C GLU A 9 -45.57 -2.53 55.27
N GLY A 10 -45.18 -3.73 55.72
CA GLY A 10 -44.60 -3.99 57.01
C GLY A 10 -43.41 -3.11 57.34
N GLN A 11 -43.44 -2.55 58.55
CA GLN A 11 -42.26 -2.07 59.24
C GLN A 11 -41.27 -3.24 59.35
N ASN A 12 -40.25 -3.25 58.50
CA ASN A 12 -39.05 -4.07 58.71
C ASN A 12 -38.39 -3.60 60.01
N VAL A 13 -38.75 -4.23 61.13
CA VAL A 13 -38.06 -4.05 62.41
C VAL A 13 -36.63 -4.54 62.20
N PHE A 14 -35.69 -3.61 62.16
CA PHE A 14 -34.27 -3.90 62.01
C PHE A 14 -33.77 -4.55 63.31
N ASP A 15 -33.72 -5.89 63.35
CA ASP A 15 -33.14 -6.63 64.47
C ASP A 15 -31.60 -6.68 64.35
N PRO A 16 -30.85 -6.00 65.24
CA PRO A 16 -29.39 -5.93 65.18
C PRO A 16 -28.70 -7.29 65.33
N HIS A 17 -29.31 -8.24 66.05
CA HIS A 17 -28.73 -9.56 66.29
C HIS A 17 -28.88 -10.47 65.06
N ILE A 18 -30.04 -10.44 64.41
CA ILE A 18 -30.26 -11.15 63.13
C ILE A 18 -29.35 -10.55 62.04
N ALA A 19 -29.22 -9.22 61.99
CA ALA A 19 -28.32 -8.54 61.08
C ALA A 19 -26.85 -8.95 61.29
N ALA A 20 -26.40 -9.08 62.55
CA ALA A 20 -25.04 -9.51 62.88
C ALA A 20 -24.76 -10.97 62.48
N GLN A 21 -25.69 -11.89 62.75
CA GLN A 21 -25.55 -13.30 62.37
C GLN A 21 -25.54 -13.48 60.84
N LEU A 22 -26.41 -12.77 60.11
CA LEU A 22 -26.40 -12.76 58.66
C LEU A 22 -25.07 -12.21 58.11
N ARG A 23 -24.48 -11.21 58.78
CA ARG A 23 -23.18 -10.63 58.40
C ARG A 23 -22.03 -11.62 58.58
N GLU A 24 -22.00 -12.37 59.68
CA GLU A 24 -20.99 -13.42 59.92
C GLU A 24 -21.16 -14.62 58.97
N LYS A 25 -22.39 -15.10 58.72
CA LYS A 25 -22.63 -16.12 57.69
C LYS A 25 -22.17 -15.65 56.29
N ARG A 26 -22.39 -14.38 55.96
CA ARG A 26 -21.97 -13.79 54.69
C ARG A 26 -20.44 -13.70 54.59
N LYS A 27 -19.76 -13.28 55.67
CA LYS A 27 -18.28 -13.30 55.75
C LYS A 27 -17.71 -14.71 55.59
N ALA A 28 -18.24 -15.70 56.31
CA ALA A 28 -17.77 -17.08 56.22
C ALA A 28 -17.92 -17.65 54.79
N ARG A 29 -19.03 -17.34 54.11
CA ARG A 29 -19.27 -17.73 52.71
C ARG A 29 -18.33 -17.01 51.73
N ILE A 30 -18.00 -15.75 51.99
CA ILE A 30 -17.02 -15.00 51.18
C ILE A 30 -15.61 -15.58 51.40
N ALA A 31 -15.22 -15.85 52.64
CA ALA A 31 -13.93 -16.44 52.99
C ALA A 31 -13.72 -17.82 52.34
N SER A 32 -14.73 -18.69 52.38
CA SER A 32 -14.64 -20.03 51.77
C SER A 32 -14.60 -20.01 50.23
N THR A 33 -15.11 -18.95 49.59
CA THR A 33 -15.11 -18.82 48.12
C THR A 33 -13.95 -17.98 47.57
N LEU A 34 -13.29 -17.17 48.41
CA LEU A 34 -12.19 -16.28 48.03
C LEU A 34 -11.04 -17.01 47.34
N ALA A 35 -10.54 -18.12 47.90
CA ALA A 35 -9.45 -18.89 47.32
C ALA A 35 -9.79 -19.49 45.94
N LYS A 36 -11.06 -19.85 45.70
CA LYS A 36 -11.53 -20.35 44.40
C LYS A 36 -11.64 -19.20 43.39
N ARG A 37 -12.12 -18.03 43.82
CA ARG A 37 -12.21 -16.82 42.99
C ARG A 37 -10.83 -16.33 42.57
N HIS A 38 -9.87 -16.23 43.50
CA HIS A 38 -8.50 -15.83 43.19
C HIS A 38 -7.79 -16.81 42.26
N ARG A 39 -8.00 -18.13 42.41
CA ARG A 39 -7.47 -19.11 41.46
C ARG A 39 -8.06 -18.92 40.06
N LYS A 40 -9.38 -18.80 39.94
CA LYS A 40 -10.05 -18.53 38.66
C LYS A 40 -9.58 -17.23 38.02
N GLU A 41 -9.42 -16.18 38.82
CA GLU A 41 -8.92 -14.87 38.37
C GLU A 41 -7.48 -14.97 37.89
N LYS A 42 -6.59 -15.64 38.64
CA LYS A 42 -5.20 -15.87 38.23
C LYS A 42 -5.11 -16.66 36.93
N THR A 43 -5.91 -17.71 36.80
CA THR A 43 -5.99 -18.52 35.56
C THR A 43 -6.52 -17.69 34.39
N PHE A 44 -7.57 -16.88 34.58
CA PHE A 44 -8.09 -15.99 33.55
C PHE A 44 -7.06 -14.94 33.10
N ARG A 45 -6.36 -14.30 34.06
CA ARG A 45 -5.28 -13.36 33.77
C ARG A 45 -4.13 -14.03 33.02
N LEU A 46 -3.75 -15.26 33.41
CA LEU A 46 -2.72 -16.03 32.72
C LEU A 46 -3.11 -16.34 31.28
N PHE A 47 -4.35 -16.80 31.04
CA PHE A 47 -4.84 -17.04 29.68
C PHE A 47 -4.86 -15.75 28.86
N GLY A 48 -5.38 -14.65 29.41
CA GLY A 48 -5.38 -13.35 28.73
C GLY A 48 -3.98 -12.88 28.36
N PHE A 49 -3.03 -12.95 29.30
CA PHE A 49 -1.63 -12.60 29.06
C PHE A 49 -0.98 -13.52 28.00
N THR A 50 -1.18 -14.84 28.11
CA THR A 50 -0.62 -15.81 27.16
C THR A 50 -1.16 -15.59 25.75
N SER A 51 -2.46 -15.30 25.60
CA SER A 51 -3.05 -14.97 24.29
C SER A 51 -2.44 -13.72 23.67
N VAL A 52 -2.18 -12.68 24.47
CA VAL A 52 -1.51 -11.45 23.99
C VAL A 52 -0.07 -11.75 23.55
N ILE A 53 0.69 -12.52 24.34
CA ILE A 53 2.07 -12.90 23.99
C ILE A 53 2.12 -13.75 22.72
N ILE A 54 1.23 -14.73 22.58
CA ILE A 54 1.13 -15.54 21.35
C ILE A 54 0.81 -14.66 20.14
N GLY A 55 -0.15 -13.73 20.27
CA GLY A 55 -0.48 -12.78 19.21
C GLY A 55 0.71 -11.92 18.80
N LEU A 56 1.44 -11.36 19.76
CA LEU A 56 2.65 -10.58 19.49
C LEU A 56 3.77 -11.42 18.87
N ALA A 57 3.92 -12.69 19.28
CA ALA A 57 4.89 -13.60 18.69
C ALA A 57 4.58 -13.89 17.22
N PHE A 58 3.31 -14.11 16.85
CA PHE A 58 2.91 -14.27 15.44
C PHE A 58 3.18 -13.01 14.63
N VAL A 59 2.88 -11.82 15.16
CA VAL A 59 3.21 -10.55 14.49
C VAL A 59 4.71 -10.42 14.29
N ALA A 60 5.52 -10.67 15.32
CA ALA A 60 6.98 -10.63 15.21
C ALA A 60 7.53 -11.62 14.19
N LEU A 61 6.97 -12.84 14.13
CA LEU A 61 7.34 -13.84 13.12
C LEU A 61 6.98 -13.39 11.70
N LEU A 62 5.78 -12.82 11.50
CA LEU A 62 5.35 -12.32 10.19
C LEU A 62 6.24 -11.17 9.72
N PHE A 63 6.47 -10.16 10.56
CA PHE A 63 7.36 -9.04 10.23
C PHE A 63 8.80 -9.49 10.03
N GLY A 64 9.30 -10.40 10.87
CA GLY A 64 10.63 -10.99 10.73
C GLY A 64 10.79 -11.72 9.39
N SER A 65 9.79 -12.52 8.99
CA SER A 65 9.78 -13.20 7.70
C SER A 65 9.74 -12.22 6.52
N ILE A 66 8.91 -11.16 6.60
CA ILE A 66 8.82 -10.12 5.56
C ILE A 66 10.17 -9.42 5.39
N LEU A 67 10.82 -9.02 6.49
CA LEU A 67 12.11 -8.34 6.44
C LEU A 67 13.22 -9.27 5.94
N TYR A 68 13.27 -10.51 6.43
CA TYR A 68 14.27 -11.50 6.02
C TYR A 68 14.20 -11.79 4.51
N LYS A 69 13.00 -11.97 3.96
CA LYS A 69 12.81 -12.23 2.53
C LYS A 69 12.88 -10.97 1.66
N GLY A 70 12.41 -9.84 2.19
CA GLY A 70 12.24 -8.60 1.42
C GLY A 70 13.49 -7.73 1.36
N LEU A 71 14.28 -7.63 2.44
CA LEU A 71 15.46 -6.78 2.45
C LEU A 71 16.49 -7.13 1.36
N PRO A 72 16.83 -8.42 1.12
CA PRO A 72 17.77 -8.78 0.06
C PRO A 72 17.33 -8.35 -1.34
N ALA A 73 16.02 -8.22 -1.60
CA ALA A 73 15.47 -7.84 -2.90
C ALA A 73 15.69 -6.35 -3.25
N PHE A 74 16.11 -5.51 -2.29
CA PHE A 74 16.58 -4.15 -2.59
C PHE A 74 18.00 -4.12 -3.17
N TRP A 75 18.72 -5.25 -3.15
CA TRP A 75 20.01 -5.41 -3.82
C TRP A 75 19.85 -6.37 -4.99
N GLN A 76 20.36 -5.98 -6.15
CA GLN A 76 20.26 -6.79 -7.36
C GLN A 76 21.64 -6.90 -8.01
N ALA A 77 21.90 -8.04 -8.65
CA ALA A 77 23.04 -8.23 -9.52
C ALA A 77 23.03 -7.18 -10.63
N SER A 78 24.15 -6.47 -10.76
CA SER A 78 24.32 -5.40 -11.73
C SER A 78 25.78 -5.31 -12.18
N MET A 79 26.01 -4.64 -13.30
CA MET A 79 27.33 -4.49 -13.91
C MET A 79 27.57 -3.03 -14.27
N THR A 80 28.60 -2.41 -13.70
CA THR A 80 29.10 -1.12 -14.17
C THR A 80 29.96 -1.34 -15.41
N VAL A 81 29.54 -0.80 -16.54
CA VAL A 81 30.16 -1.04 -17.84
C VAL A 81 30.59 0.28 -18.49
N PRO A 82 31.82 0.37 -19.00
CA PRO A 82 32.29 1.49 -19.80
C PRO A 82 31.64 1.45 -21.19
N VAL A 83 30.57 2.22 -21.39
CA VAL A 83 29.86 2.28 -22.68
C VAL A 83 30.44 3.38 -23.54
N TYR A 84 30.99 2.98 -24.68
CA TYR A 84 31.38 3.91 -25.74
C TYR A 84 30.28 3.95 -26.80
N PHE A 85 29.67 5.12 -26.99
CA PHE A 85 28.64 5.33 -27.99
C PHE A 85 29.29 5.51 -29.38
N ASP A 86 29.71 4.40 -29.98
CA ASP A 86 30.49 4.40 -31.21
C ASP A 86 29.72 5.03 -32.39
N PRO A 87 30.21 6.14 -32.99
CA PRO A 87 29.58 6.74 -34.16
C PRO A 87 29.50 5.80 -35.37
N ALA A 88 30.37 4.78 -35.46
CA ALA A 88 30.32 3.80 -36.53
C ALA A 88 29.14 2.82 -36.40
N LEU A 89 28.66 2.57 -35.17
CA LEU A 89 27.47 1.76 -34.90
C LEU A 89 26.19 2.60 -34.90
N ILE A 90 26.27 3.85 -34.44
CA ILE A 90 25.13 4.78 -34.35
C ILE A 90 25.16 5.74 -35.56
N ASP A 91 25.16 5.18 -36.78
CA ASP A 91 25.14 5.97 -38.02
C ASP A 91 23.72 6.41 -38.40
N VAL A 92 23.17 7.31 -37.59
CA VAL A 92 21.79 7.81 -37.71
C VAL A 92 21.72 9.26 -38.17
N GLY A 93 22.86 9.94 -38.24
CA GLY A 93 22.95 11.37 -38.52
C GLY A 93 22.42 12.26 -37.37
N PRO A 94 22.51 13.59 -37.52
CA PRO A 94 22.06 14.53 -36.49
C PRO A 94 20.53 14.52 -36.39
N ARG A 95 20.03 14.75 -35.17
CA ARG A 95 18.59 14.87 -34.92
C ARG A 95 17.98 15.97 -35.83
N PRO A 96 16.96 15.64 -36.62
CA PRO A 96 16.27 16.61 -37.47
C PRO A 96 15.76 17.82 -36.69
N THR A 97 16.08 19.03 -37.16
CA THR A 97 15.44 20.28 -36.74
C THR A 97 14.57 20.82 -37.86
N GLN A 98 13.52 21.59 -37.51
CA GLN A 98 12.64 22.20 -38.50
C GLN A 98 13.41 23.27 -39.28
N LYS A 99 13.44 23.14 -40.61
CA LYS A 99 14.12 24.10 -41.49
C LYS A 99 13.20 25.27 -41.82
N VAL A 100 13.78 26.44 -42.08
CA VAL A 100 13.02 27.62 -42.51
C VAL A 100 12.37 27.34 -43.87
N GLY A 101 11.04 27.44 -43.94
CA GLY A 101 10.26 27.15 -45.15
C GLY A 101 9.84 25.68 -45.34
N GLU A 102 10.17 24.80 -44.41
CA GLU A 102 9.77 23.39 -44.44
C GLU A 102 8.34 23.21 -43.91
N SER A 103 7.53 22.44 -44.65
CA SER A 103 6.18 22.10 -44.18
C SER A 103 6.24 21.15 -42.98
N PRO A 104 5.24 21.18 -42.06
CA PRO A 104 5.18 20.24 -40.94
C PRO A 104 5.25 18.76 -41.36
N ALA A 105 4.67 18.41 -42.52
CA ALA A 105 4.70 17.06 -43.05
C ALA A 105 6.11 16.60 -43.45
N GLN A 106 6.88 17.47 -44.13
CA GLN A 106 8.25 17.17 -44.53
C GLN A 106 9.19 17.03 -43.32
N TYR A 107 9.02 17.87 -42.30
CA TYR A 107 9.74 17.71 -41.04
C TYR A 107 9.41 16.37 -40.37
N GLN A 108 8.12 16.01 -40.30
CA GLN A 108 7.67 14.78 -39.68
C GLN A 108 8.22 13.54 -40.40
N GLU A 109 8.27 13.56 -41.74
CA GLU A 109 8.85 12.48 -42.54
C GLU A 109 10.34 12.25 -42.20
N ARG A 110 11.15 13.33 -42.18
CA ARG A 110 12.57 13.23 -41.78
C ARG A 110 12.75 12.78 -40.34
N TYR A 111 11.88 13.25 -39.45
CA TYR A 111 11.91 12.85 -38.05
C TYR A 111 11.61 11.36 -37.89
N VAL A 112 10.60 10.84 -38.59
CA VAL A 112 10.24 9.41 -38.58
C VAL A 112 11.34 8.55 -39.23
N ASP A 113 11.98 9.00 -40.32
CA ASP A 113 13.14 8.32 -40.91
C ASP A 113 14.30 8.21 -39.90
N TRP A 114 14.61 9.32 -39.22
CA TRP A 114 15.62 9.33 -38.17
C TRP A 114 15.27 8.42 -36.99
N GLN A 115 14.01 8.42 -36.54
CA GLN A 115 13.53 7.50 -35.50
C GLN A 115 13.65 6.02 -35.94
N THR A 116 13.35 5.74 -37.20
CA THR A 116 13.45 4.38 -37.77
C THR A 116 14.90 3.91 -37.78
N LYS A 117 15.83 4.75 -38.25
CA LYS A 117 17.28 4.47 -38.20
C LYS A 117 17.77 4.23 -36.77
N MET A 118 17.36 5.07 -35.82
CA MET A 118 17.63 4.88 -34.39
C MET A 118 17.11 3.53 -33.85
N GLY A 119 15.96 3.08 -34.33
CA GLY A 119 15.39 1.78 -33.96
C GLY A 119 16.11 0.58 -34.57
N MET A 120 16.84 0.77 -35.69
CA MET A 120 17.60 -0.28 -36.39
C MET A 120 19.04 -0.46 -35.88
N VAL A 121 19.53 0.45 -35.05
CA VAL A 121 20.86 0.33 -34.43
C VAL A 121 20.89 -0.89 -33.50
N ASP A 122 21.98 -1.65 -33.57
CA ASP A 122 22.26 -2.75 -32.65
C ASP A 122 22.76 -2.21 -31.31
N TRP A 123 21.80 -1.87 -30.44
CA TRP A 123 22.07 -1.35 -29.10
C TRP A 123 22.69 -2.40 -28.17
N ASP A 124 22.45 -3.69 -28.43
CA ASP A 124 23.07 -4.79 -27.69
C ASP A 124 24.57 -4.88 -28.00
N ALA A 125 24.98 -4.67 -29.25
CA ALA A 125 26.39 -4.61 -29.62
C ALA A 125 27.16 -3.51 -28.86
N ILE A 126 26.52 -2.37 -28.56
CA ILE A 126 27.13 -1.28 -27.78
C ILE A 126 27.40 -1.73 -26.34
N ILE A 127 26.45 -2.41 -25.71
CA ILE A 127 26.59 -2.94 -24.35
C ILE A 127 27.63 -4.07 -24.32
N ALA A 128 27.55 -5.00 -25.27
CA ALA A 128 28.48 -6.11 -25.44
C ALA A 128 29.94 -5.62 -25.62
N ASN A 129 30.15 -4.60 -26.45
CA ASN A 129 31.48 -4.00 -26.64
C ASN A 129 32.01 -3.38 -25.35
N GLY A 130 31.15 -2.73 -24.56
CA GLY A 130 31.51 -2.21 -23.24
C GLY A 130 31.89 -3.33 -22.25
N LEU A 131 31.14 -4.43 -22.24
CA LEU A 131 31.44 -5.60 -21.41
C LEU A 131 32.79 -6.23 -21.78
N ILE A 132 33.05 -6.41 -23.07
CA ILE A 132 34.33 -6.92 -23.59
C ILE A 132 35.48 -5.95 -23.26
N ALA A 133 35.24 -4.64 -23.32
CA ALA A 133 36.24 -3.64 -22.94
C ALA A 133 36.58 -3.70 -21.43
N LYS A 134 35.61 -4.10 -20.59
CA LYS A 134 35.83 -4.30 -19.14
C LYS A 134 36.54 -5.63 -18.84
N ASP A 135 36.17 -6.70 -19.54
CA ASP A 135 36.82 -8.01 -19.45
C ASP A 135 37.03 -8.61 -20.85
N PRO A 136 38.26 -8.52 -21.40
CA PRO A 136 38.57 -9.03 -22.74
C PRO A 136 38.31 -10.53 -22.93
N SER A 137 38.24 -11.33 -21.86
CA SER A 137 37.92 -12.76 -21.96
C SER A 137 36.50 -13.01 -22.50
N LEU A 138 35.60 -12.04 -22.37
CA LEU A 138 34.22 -12.08 -22.86
C LEU A 138 34.11 -12.06 -24.38
N ALA A 139 35.16 -11.67 -25.12
CA ALA A 139 35.13 -11.61 -26.58
C ALA A 139 34.79 -12.96 -27.22
N SER A 140 35.17 -14.07 -26.56
CA SER A 140 34.88 -15.43 -27.01
C SER A 140 33.42 -15.88 -26.78
N HIS A 141 32.67 -15.17 -25.94
CA HIS A 141 31.28 -15.47 -25.58
C HIS A 141 30.33 -14.35 -26.05
N ARG A 142 30.68 -13.65 -27.14
CA ARG A 142 29.96 -12.45 -27.58
C ARG A 142 28.46 -12.67 -27.76
N ASP A 143 28.08 -13.79 -28.37
CA ASP A 143 26.69 -14.13 -28.66
C ASP A 143 25.86 -14.41 -27.40
N GLU A 144 26.53 -14.71 -26.28
CA GLU A 144 25.92 -15.02 -24.99
C GLU A 144 25.76 -13.77 -24.09
N LEU A 145 26.43 -12.66 -24.40
CA LEU A 145 26.49 -11.48 -23.52
C LEU A 145 25.13 -10.81 -23.30
N SER A 146 24.24 -10.86 -24.30
CA SER A 146 22.88 -10.34 -24.19
C SER A 146 22.03 -11.07 -23.14
N SER A 147 22.42 -12.29 -22.76
CA SER A 147 21.76 -13.06 -21.68
C SER A 147 22.21 -12.65 -20.28
N LEU A 148 23.28 -11.85 -20.15
CA LEU A 148 23.81 -11.43 -18.85
C LEU A 148 23.07 -10.24 -18.25
N TYR A 149 22.49 -9.38 -19.09
CA TYR A 149 21.77 -8.18 -18.68
C TYR A 149 20.31 -8.22 -19.14
N THR A 150 19.46 -7.46 -18.46
CA THR A 150 18.05 -7.40 -18.82
C THR A 150 17.82 -6.71 -20.16
N SER A 151 16.97 -7.29 -21.01
CA SER A 151 16.68 -6.81 -22.37
C SER A 151 16.29 -5.33 -22.45
N SER A 152 15.67 -4.78 -21.40
CA SER A 152 15.30 -3.36 -21.32
C SER A 152 16.48 -2.39 -21.29
N GLU A 153 17.70 -2.85 -20.97
CA GLU A 153 18.87 -1.98 -20.95
C GLU A 153 19.27 -1.48 -22.33
N ALA A 154 19.10 -2.29 -23.38
CA ALA A 154 19.31 -1.86 -24.76
C ALA A 154 18.37 -0.71 -25.13
N TYR A 155 17.10 -0.81 -24.74
CA TYR A 155 16.13 0.29 -24.92
C TYR A 155 16.50 1.51 -24.07
N ARG A 156 17.01 1.33 -22.84
CA ARG A 156 17.48 2.45 -22.01
C ARG A 156 18.64 3.19 -22.66
N VAL A 157 19.63 2.48 -23.20
CA VAL A 157 20.78 3.08 -23.90
C VAL A 157 20.31 3.83 -25.15
N ARG A 158 19.41 3.24 -25.94
CA ARG A 158 18.76 3.93 -27.07
C ARG A 158 18.08 5.22 -26.62
N ASP A 159 17.24 5.15 -25.59
CA ASP A 159 16.44 6.28 -25.12
C ASP A 159 17.32 7.40 -24.54
N MET A 160 18.48 7.06 -23.95
CA MET A 160 19.48 8.03 -23.54
C MET A 160 20.03 8.82 -24.74
N VAL A 161 20.44 8.15 -25.82
CA VAL A 161 20.92 8.82 -27.04
C VAL A 161 19.81 9.57 -27.75
N PHE A 162 18.59 9.03 -27.72
CA PHE A 162 17.41 9.68 -28.28
C PHE A 162 17.13 11.03 -27.61
N LYS A 163 17.25 11.06 -26.28
CA LYS A 163 17.07 12.27 -25.47
C LYS A 163 18.23 13.25 -25.62
N ASP A 164 19.46 12.74 -25.66
CA ASP A 164 20.69 13.52 -25.83
C ASP A 164 21.62 12.91 -26.90
N PRO A 165 21.49 13.32 -28.17
CA PRO A 165 22.38 12.84 -29.24
C PRO A 165 23.85 13.24 -29.06
N ALA A 166 24.17 14.19 -28.17
CA ALA A 166 25.56 14.58 -27.89
C ALA A 166 26.33 13.51 -27.09
N LEU A 167 25.69 12.39 -26.74
CA LEU A 167 26.34 11.22 -26.17
C LEU A 167 27.13 10.42 -27.23
N ILE A 168 26.78 10.53 -28.51
CA ILE A 168 27.48 9.84 -29.60
C ILE A 168 28.95 10.32 -29.64
N GLY A 169 29.88 9.36 -29.68
CA GLY A 169 31.33 9.59 -29.59
C GLY A 169 31.87 9.77 -28.18
N LYS A 170 31.05 9.67 -27.13
CA LYS A 170 31.50 9.74 -25.73
C LYS A 170 31.55 8.36 -25.08
N LYS A 171 32.40 8.25 -24.06
CA LYS A 171 32.51 7.08 -23.18
C LYS A 171 31.92 7.42 -21.82
N ILE A 172 30.97 6.62 -21.34
CA ILE A 172 30.24 6.84 -20.08
C ILE A 172 30.14 5.53 -19.32
N GLU A 173 30.39 5.57 -18.01
CA GLU A 173 30.15 4.44 -17.12
C GLU A 173 28.66 4.32 -16.83
N LEU A 174 28.05 3.20 -17.22
CA LEU A 174 26.65 2.91 -16.97
C LEU A 174 26.50 1.65 -16.12
N ASN A 175 25.67 1.71 -15.09
CA ASN A 175 25.27 0.53 -14.34
C ASN A 175 24.09 -0.15 -15.05
N PHE A 176 24.24 -1.42 -15.40
CA PHE A 176 23.26 -2.26 -16.06
C PHE A 176 22.74 -3.31 -15.08
N LEU A 177 21.42 -3.50 -15.03
CA LEU A 177 20.86 -4.62 -14.26
C LEU A 177 21.15 -5.95 -14.96
N ALA A 178 21.59 -6.94 -14.19
CA ALA A 178 21.68 -8.30 -14.68
C ALA A 178 20.28 -8.84 -15.00
N ASP A 179 20.21 -9.84 -15.88
CA ASP A 179 18.96 -10.55 -16.14
C ASP A 179 18.39 -11.18 -14.84
N ALA A 180 17.07 -11.32 -14.76
CA ALA A 180 16.41 -11.84 -13.58
C ALA A 180 16.88 -13.26 -13.22
N ASN A 181 17.14 -14.11 -14.22
CA ASN A 181 17.63 -15.48 -13.98
C ASN A 181 19.09 -15.48 -13.49
N ILE A 182 19.90 -14.52 -13.95
CA ILE A 182 21.28 -14.32 -13.48
C ILE A 182 21.27 -13.86 -12.03
N ASP A 183 20.40 -12.92 -11.66
CA ASP A 183 20.23 -12.48 -10.28
C ASP A 183 19.79 -13.63 -9.37
N VAL A 184 18.78 -14.42 -9.78
CA VAL A 184 18.32 -15.62 -9.05
C VAL A 184 19.45 -16.62 -8.86
N TRP A 185 20.22 -16.89 -9.92
CA TRP A 185 21.37 -17.78 -9.87
C TRP A 185 22.37 -17.28 -8.82
N LEU A 186 22.87 -16.06 -8.96
CA LEU A 186 23.89 -15.47 -8.09
C LEU A 186 23.42 -15.24 -6.66
N ALA A 187 22.13 -14.98 -6.44
CA ALA A 187 21.53 -14.88 -5.12
C ALA A 187 21.46 -16.23 -4.38
N GLY A 188 21.54 -17.35 -5.11
CA GLY A 188 21.38 -18.69 -4.53
C GLY A 188 19.92 -19.01 -4.17
N SER A 189 18.96 -18.35 -4.81
CA SER A 189 17.52 -18.54 -4.56
C SER A 189 16.93 -19.78 -5.26
N ILE A 190 17.79 -20.61 -5.88
CA ILE A 190 17.42 -21.84 -6.56
C ILE A 190 18.32 -22.99 -6.13
N ASP A 191 17.78 -24.20 -6.22
CA ASP A 191 18.56 -25.41 -6.01
C ASP A 191 19.52 -25.64 -7.18
N ARG A 192 20.79 -25.29 -6.97
CA ARG A 192 21.86 -25.46 -7.96
C ARG A 192 22.26 -26.93 -8.17
N SER A 193 21.77 -27.87 -7.36
CA SER A 193 22.05 -29.31 -7.51
C SER A 193 21.17 -30.00 -8.55
N LEU A 194 20.11 -29.32 -9.03
CA LEU A 194 19.20 -29.88 -10.02
C LEU A 194 19.89 -30.12 -11.38
N PRO A 195 19.43 -31.13 -12.14
CA PRO A 195 19.87 -31.40 -13.51
C PRO A 195 19.74 -30.18 -14.45
N ASN A 196 20.56 -30.15 -15.51
CA ASN A 196 20.67 -29.00 -16.42
C ASN A 196 19.35 -28.65 -17.13
N ASP A 197 18.51 -29.63 -17.41
CA ASP A 197 17.18 -29.47 -18.04
C ASP A 197 16.13 -28.84 -17.11
N GLN A 198 16.42 -28.76 -15.81
CA GLN A 198 15.56 -28.12 -14.80
C GLN A 198 16.09 -26.75 -14.34
N GLN A 199 17.14 -26.24 -14.99
CA GLN A 199 17.76 -24.96 -14.68
C GLN A 199 17.30 -23.90 -15.69
N GLN A 200 17.13 -22.66 -15.23
CA GLN A 200 16.69 -21.54 -16.06
C GLN A 200 17.77 -21.04 -17.03
N LEU A 201 19.04 -21.29 -16.69
CA LEU A 201 20.22 -20.84 -17.42
C LEU A 201 21.00 -22.02 -17.98
N SER A 202 21.59 -21.85 -19.16
CA SER A 202 22.48 -22.86 -19.75
C SER A 202 23.73 -23.08 -18.87
N PRO A 203 24.41 -24.26 -18.98
CA PRO A 203 25.67 -24.50 -18.27
C PRO A 203 26.74 -23.42 -18.49
N GLU A 204 26.83 -22.90 -19.71
CA GLU A 204 27.82 -21.91 -20.14
C GLU A 204 27.56 -20.57 -19.44
N ILE A 205 26.32 -20.08 -19.50
CA ILE A 205 25.91 -18.82 -18.85
C ILE A 205 26.08 -18.89 -17.33
N ARG A 206 25.78 -20.04 -16.71
CA ARG A 206 25.96 -20.22 -15.25
C ARG A 206 27.42 -20.10 -14.85
N LYS A 207 28.30 -20.81 -15.55
CA LYS A 207 29.76 -20.76 -15.32
C LYS A 207 30.30 -19.36 -15.56
N LEU A 208 29.84 -18.70 -16.62
CA LEU A 208 30.22 -17.33 -16.94
C LEU A 208 29.77 -16.35 -15.84
N SER A 209 28.53 -16.48 -15.37
CA SER A 209 27.98 -15.66 -14.28
C SER A 209 28.79 -15.80 -12.99
N ASP A 210 29.11 -17.02 -12.58
CA ASP A 210 29.91 -17.27 -11.38
C ASP A 210 31.34 -16.70 -11.51
N GLN A 211 31.95 -16.80 -12.70
CA GLN A 211 33.26 -16.20 -12.98
C GLN A 211 33.22 -14.67 -12.93
N LEU A 212 32.22 -14.05 -13.54
CA LEU A 212 32.06 -12.60 -13.57
C LEU A 212 31.75 -12.04 -12.18
N ALA A 213 30.97 -12.76 -11.38
CA ALA A 213 30.75 -12.42 -9.98
C ALA A 213 32.05 -12.53 -9.15
N ALA A 214 32.82 -13.61 -9.33
CA ALA A 214 34.09 -13.80 -8.63
C ALA A 214 35.15 -12.73 -8.98
N LYS A 215 35.11 -12.20 -10.21
CA LYS A 215 35.97 -11.11 -10.68
C LYS A 215 35.48 -9.70 -10.26
N GLY A 216 34.31 -9.57 -9.65
CA GLY A 216 33.70 -8.26 -9.34
C GLY A 216 33.19 -7.51 -10.58
N VAL A 217 32.94 -8.21 -11.70
CA VAL A 217 32.30 -7.60 -12.88
C VAL A 217 30.81 -7.46 -12.66
N ILE A 218 30.18 -8.52 -12.12
CA ILE A 218 28.80 -8.51 -11.61
C ILE A 218 28.88 -8.33 -10.09
N GLU A 219 28.24 -7.28 -9.59
CA GLU A 219 28.18 -6.96 -8.17
C GLU A 219 26.73 -6.80 -7.72
N ARG A 220 26.47 -6.99 -6.42
CA ARG A 220 25.15 -6.67 -5.85
C ARG A 220 25.11 -5.19 -5.48
N THR A 221 24.38 -4.39 -6.25
CA THR A 221 24.19 -2.96 -5.95
C THR A 221 22.76 -2.69 -5.49
N PHE A 222 22.56 -1.59 -4.78
CA PHE A 222 21.24 -1.16 -4.35
C PHE A 222 20.39 -0.78 -5.56
N ASN A 223 19.27 -1.47 -5.75
CA ASN A 223 18.38 -1.29 -6.89
C ASN A 223 17.41 -0.13 -6.65
N THR A 224 17.82 1.08 -7.03
CA THR A 224 16.94 2.26 -7.03
C THR A 224 15.78 2.13 -8.02
N GLN A 225 15.95 1.35 -9.10
CA GLN A 225 14.95 1.17 -10.13
C GLN A 225 13.68 0.48 -9.62
N LEU A 226 13.78 -0.31 -8.54
CA LEU A 226 12.60 -0.88 -7.87
C LEU A 226 11.61 0.19 -7.42
N PHE A 227 12.08 1.39 -7.06
CA PHE A 227 11.23 2.49 -6.61
C PHE A 227 10.83 3.44 -7.73
N THR A 228 11.63 3.55 -8.79
CA THR A 228 11.43 4.55 -9.85
C THR A 228 10.77 3.99 -11.10
N ASN A 229 10.84 2.67 -11.34
CA ASN A 229 10.25 2.06 -12.53
C ASN A 229 8.80 1.62 -12.27
N PRO A 230 7.96 1.56 -13.33
CA PRO A 230 6.70 0.85 -13.29
C PRO A 230 6.90 -0.67 -13.32
N ASP A 231 5.82 -1.44 -13.19
CA ASP A 231 5.87 -2.90 -13.35
C ASP A 231 6.30 -3.28 -14.79
N SER A 232 6.93 -4.44 -14.93
CA SER A 232 7.45 -4.92 -16.23
C SER A 232 7.26 -6.43 -16.36
N ARG A 233 6.57 -6.84 -17.43
CA ARG A 233 6.37 -8.26 -17.76
C ARG A 233 7.39 -8.80 -18.75
N SER A 234 7.87 -7.96 -19.67
CA SER A 234 8.86 -8.33 -20.69
C SER A 234 10.29 -8.34 -20.16
N SER A 235 10.56 -7.58 -19.11
CA SER A 235 11.89 -7.45 -18.49
C SER A 235 11.74 -7.50 -16.97
N PRO A 236 11.60 -8.69 -16.37
CA PRO A 236 11.30 -8.83 -14.94
C PRO A 236 12.30 -8.11 -14.03
N ALA A 237 13.57 -8.08 -14.42
CA ALA A 237 14.64 -7.40 -13.68
C ALA A 237 14.40 -5.90 -13.48
N THR A 238 13.69 -5.21 -14.39
CA THR A 238 13.36 -3.77 -14.27
C THR A 238 12.02 -3.49 -13.63
N ALA A 239 11.22 -4.52 -13.31
CA ALA A 239 9.90 -4.32 -12.71
C ALA A 239 10.01 -3.52 -11.40
N GLY A 240 9.22 -2.47 -11.26
CA GLY A 240 9.26 -1.58 -10.11
C GLY A 240 7.88 -1.33 -9.51
N LEU A 241 7.86 -0.53 -8.46
CA LEU A 241 6.70 -0.23 -7.64
C LEU A 241 6.17 1.19 -7.84
N ALA A 242 6.81 2.01 -8.68
CA ALA A 242 6.46 3.43 -8.82
C ALA A 242 5.00 3.63 -9.24
N GLY A 243 4.54 2.84 -10.21
CA GLY A 243 3.15 2.87 -10.69
C GLY A 243 2.15 2.50 -9.59
N ALA A 244 2.43 1.40 -8.89
CA ALA A 244 1.60 0.91 -7.78
C ALA A 244 1.57 1.87 -6.59
N PHE A 245 2.72 2.48 -6.28
CA PHE A 245 2.88 3.45 -5.20
C PHE A 245 2.07 4.72 -5.48
N MET A 246 2.24 5.32 -6.67
CA MET A 246 1.49 6.52 -7.06
C MET A 246 -0.01 6.24 -7.17
N GLY A 247 -0.41 5.09 -7.72
CA GLY A 247 -1.82 4.69 -7.76
C GLY A 247 -2.43 4.58 -6.36
N SER A 248 -1.70 3.95 -5.42
CA SER A 248 -2.12 3.87 -4.00
C SER A 248 -2.22 5.25 -3.35
N LEU A 249 -1.24 6.11 -3.59
CA LEU A 249 -1.23 7.47 -3.04
C LEU A 249 -2.44 8.28 -3.51
N PHE A 250 -2.72 8.28 -4.82
CA PHE A 250 -3.89 8.99 -5.37
C PHE A 250 -5.20 8.45 -4.81
N MET A 251 -5.36 7.13 -4.73
CA MET A 251 -6.55 6.52 -4.12
C MET A 251 -6.73 6.95 -2.67
N MET A 252 -5.67 6.93 -1.87
CA MET A 252 -5.76 7.31 -0.46
C MET A 252 -6.06 8.80 -0.28
N LEU A 253 -5.54 9.67 -1.15
CA LEU A 253 -5.93 11.07 -1.15
C LEU A 253 -7.43 11.22 -1.39
N ILE A 254 -7.99 10.50 -2.36
CA ILE A 254 -9.44 10.52 -2.64
C ILE A 254 -10.24 10.04 -1.42
N VAL A 255 -9.84 8.93 -0.80
CA VAL A 255 -10.48 8.41 0.43
C VAL A 255 -10.44 9.44 1.55
N ILE A 256 -9.30 10.10 1.75
CA ILE A 256 -9.13 11.15 2.76
C ILE A 256 -10.05 12.34 2.49
N PHE A 257 -10.10 12.84 1.24
CA PHE A 257 -10.88 14.03 0.89
C PHE A 257 -12.38 13.77 0.79
N ILE A 258 -12.82 12.53 0.57
CA ILE A 258 -14.24 12.17 0.44
C ILE A 258 -14.76 11.59 1.75
N SER A 259 -14.22 10.45 2.20
CA SER A 259 -14.81 9.70 3.32
C SER A 259 -14.71 10.44 4.65
N ILE A 260 -13.62 11.17 4.90
CA ILE A 260 -13.46 11.85 6.20
C ILE A 260 -14.43 13.01 6.32
N PRO A 261 -14.44 14.02 5.43
CA PRO A 261 -15.37 15.15 5.57
C PRO A 261 -16.83 14.69 5.53
N LEU A 262 -17.18 13.80 4.59
CA LEU A 262 -18.55 13.32 4.45
C LEU A 262 -18.98 12.49 5.67
N GLY A 263 -18.14 11.55 6.12
CA GLY A 263 -18.46 10.70 7.26
C GLY A 263 -18.57 11.49 8.56
N VAL A 264 -17.67 12.45 8.78
CA VAL A 264 -17.72 13.33 9.96
C VAL A 264 -18.95 14.23 9.92
N ALA A 265 -19.25 14.86 8.78
CA ALA A 265 -20.43 15.70 8.64
C ALA A 265 -21.73 14.91 8.85
N SER A 266 -21.85 13.72 8.26
CA SER A 266 -23.00 12.82 8.46
C SER A 266 -23.14 12.43 9.92
N ALA A 267 -22.05 12.09 10.60
CA ALA A 267 -22.08 11.73 12.02
C ALA A 267 -22.46 12.90 12.94
N ILE A 268 -21.93 14.11 12.68
CA ILE A 268 -22.31 15.32 13.42
C ILE A 268 -23.80 15.59 13.25
N TYR A 269 -24.31 15.50 12.03
CA TYR A 269 -25.73 15.69 11.76
C TYR A 269 -26.59 14.66 12.49
N LEU A 270 -26.27 13.36 12.34
CA LEU A 270 -27.05 12.28 12.93
C LEU A 270 -27.01 12.27 14.46
N GLU A 271 -25.88 12.61 15.07
CA GLU A 271 -25.74 12.57 16.53
C GLU A 271 -26.25 13.84 17.21
N GLU A 272 -25.97 15.02 16.65
CA GLU A 272 -26.27 16.28 17.34
C GLU A 272 -27.57 16.93 16.83
N PHE A 273 -27.93 16.78 15.54
CA PHE A 273 -29.03 17.57 14.95
C PHE A 273 -30.26 16.75 14.57
N ALA A 274 -30.10 15.49 14.17
CA ALA A 274 -31.18 14.68 13.65
C ALA A 274 -32.23 14.34 14.72
N PRO A 275 -33.53 14.48 14.42
CA PRO A 275 -34.59 14.02 15.31
C PRO A 275 -34.64 12.49 15.31
N LYS A 276 -35.07 11.88 16.43
CA LYS A 276 -35.32 10.44 16.50
C LYS A 276 -36.64 10.13 15.78
N ASN A 277 -36.56 9.67 14.54
CA ASN A 277 -37.70 9.27 13.73
C ASN A 277 -37.34 8.07 12.83
N PHE A 278 -38.35 7.53 12.16
CA PHE A 278 -38.21 6.38 11.27
C PHE A 278 -37.18 6.59 10.14
N ILE A 279 -37.03 7.82 9.62
CA ILE A 279 -36.05 8.12 8.56
C ILE A 279 -34.63 8.01 9.12
N THR A 280 -34.38 8.60 10.30
CA THR A 280 -33.09 8.48 10.98
C THR A 280 -32.79 7.02 11.33
N ASP A 281 -33.78 6.27 11.83
CA ASP A 281 -33.62 4.83 12.11
C ASP A 281 -33.24 4.03 10.85
N ILE A 282 -33.88 4.30 9.70
CA ILE A 282 -33.51 3.69 8.41
C ILE A 282 -32.06 4.01 8.05
N ILE A 283 -31.65 5.27 8.15
CA ILE A 283 -30.29 5.69 7.81
C ILE A 283 -29.28 4.97 8.70
N GLU A 284 -29.54 4.89 10.01
CA GLU A 284 -28.68 4.19 10.96
C GLU A 284 -28.56 2.70 10.66
N VAL A 285 -29.67 2.04 10.33
CA VAL A 285 -29.66 0.63 9.91
C VAL A 285 -28.84 0.43 8.64
N ASN A 286 -28.97 1.32 7.64
CA ASN A 286 -28.21 1.22 6.40
C ASN A 286 -26.71 1.45 6.60
N ILE A 287 -26.31 2.38 7.48
CA ILE A 287 -24.88 2.58 7.82
C ILE A 287 -24.30 1.31 8.44
N ASN A 288 -25.02 0.68 9.37
CA ASN A 288 -24.57 -0.56 10.00
C ASN A 288 -24.55 -1.74 9.01
N ASN A 289 -25.54 -1.83 8.12
CA ASN A 289 -25.57 -2.84 7.07
C ASN A 289 -24.39 -2.67 6.11
N LEU A 290 -24.09 -1.45 5.66
CA LEU A 290 -22.95 -1.16 4.80
C LEU A 290 -21.61 -1.54 5.45
N ALA A 291 -21.47 -1.34 6.76
CA ALA A 291 -20.27 -1.77 7.49
C ALA A 291 -20.06 -3.30 7.50
N ALA A 292 -21.14 -4.08 7.30
CA ALA A 292 -21.11 -5.54 7.27
C ALA A 292 -20.96 -6.14 5.87
N VAL A 293 -21.06 -5.32 4.82
CA VAL A 293 -20.97 -5.78 3.43
C VAL A 293 -19.53 -6.21 3.10
N PRO A 294 -19.31 -7.41 2.52
CA PRO A 294 -17.98 -7.84 2.08
C PRO A 294 -17.37 -6.89 1.04
N SER A 295 -16.05 -6.64 1.13
CA SER A 295 -15.37 -5.63 0.29
C SER A 295 -15.47 -5.91 -1.22
N ILE A 296 -15.53 -7.19 -1.63
CA ILE A 296 -15.76 -7.62 -3.02
C ILE A 296 -17.05 -7.03 -3.62
N VAL A 297 -18.11 -6.87 -2.82
CA VAL A 297 -19.41 -6.34 -3.29
C VAL A 297 -19.28 -4.87 -3.64
N PHE A 298 -18.48 -4.10 -2.89
CA PHE A 298 -18.18 -2.71 -3.22
C PHE A 298 -17.41 -2.60 -4.54
N GLY A 299 -16.53 -3.55 -4.84
CA GLY A 299 -15.84 -3.63 -6.14
C GLY A 299 -16.80 -3.84 -7.31
N LEU A 300 -17.73 -4.78 -7.18
CA LEU A 300 -18.76 -5.03 -8.21
C LEU A 300 -19.67 -3.82 -8.40
N LEU A 301 -20.12 -3.21 -7.31
CA LEU A 301 -20.94 -2.00 -7.34
C LEU A 301 -20.19 -0.83 -8.00
N GLY A 302 -18.91 -0.67 -7.64
CA GLY A 302 -18.02 0.31 -8.22
C GLY A 302 -17.86 0.14 -9.72
N ALA A 303 -17.62 -1.10 -10.17
CA ALA A 303 -17.54 -1.40 -11.60
C ALA A 303 -18.85 -1.08 -12.33
N ALA A 304 -20.01 -1.43 -11.76
CA ALA A 304 -21.30 -1.15 -12.38
C ALA A 304 -21.60 0.36 -12.47
N ILE A 305 -21.38 1.11 -11.39
CA ILE A 305 -21.74 2.53 -11.31
C ILE A 305 -20.66 3.41 -11.93
N PHE A 306 -19.41 3.31 -11.47
CA PHE A 306 -18.36 4.25 -11.86
C PHE A 306 -17.81 3.96 -13.25
N ILE A 307 -17.59 2.69 -13.59
CA ILE A 307 -17.09 2.31 -14.92
C ILE A 307 -18.27 2.16 -15.90
N GLY A 308 -19.28 1.37 -15.53
CA GLY A 308 -20.40 1.06 -16.43
C GLY A 308 -21.30 2.27 -16.72
N TRP A 309 -21.84 2.91 -15.69
CA TRP A 309 -22.80 3.99 -15.87
C TRP A 309 -22.15 5.37 -16.05
N MET A 310 -21.13 5.70 -15.26
CA MET A 310 -20.44 6.99 -15.31
C MET A 310 -19.27 7.03 -16.33
N HIS A 311 -18.94 5.90 -16.96
CA HIS A 311 -17.90 5.80 -17.99
C HIS A 311 -16.51 6.27 -17.53
N LEU A 312 -16.20 6.12 -16.24
CA LEU A 312 -14.87 6.42 -15.72
C LEU A 312 -13.86 5.36 -16.17
N PRO A 313 -12.57 5.72 -16.36
CA PRO A 313 -11.58 4.79 -16.86
C PRO A 313 -11.36 3.60 -15.91
N ILE A 314 -11.28 2.41 -16.50
CA ILE A 314 -10.92 1.18 -15.80
C ILE A 314 -9.50 1.34 -15.23
N SER A 315 -9.24 0.74 -14.07
CA SER A 315 -7.92 0.80 -13.40
C SER A 315 -7.49 2.20 -12.95
N ALA A 316 -8.36 3.22 -13.01
CA ALA A 316 -7.99 4.55 -12.54
C ALA A 316 -8.01 4.64 -11.00
N PRO A 317 -7.00 5.27 -10.36
CA PRO A 317 -7.02 5.59 -8.94
C PRO A 317 -8.26 6.36 -8.50
N LEU A 318 -8.88 7.16 -9.38
CA LEU A 318 -10.15 7.83 -9.12
C LEU A 318 -11.25 6.83 -8.76
N VAL A 319 -11.43 5.80 -9.59
CA VAL A 319 -12.45 4.76 -9.37
C VAL A 319 -12.12 3.96 -8.11
N GLY A 320 -10.87 3.56 -7.94
CA GLY A 320 -10.42 2.84 -6.74
C GLY A 320 -10.68 3.64 -5.47
N GLY A 321 -10.31 4.93 -5.47
CA GLY A 321 -10.54 5.84 -4.36
C GLY A 321 -12.03 6.01 -4.03
N LEU A 322 -12.90 6.13 -5.04
CA LEU A 322 -14.36 6.21 -4.83
C LEU A 322 -14.94 4.93 -4.23
N VAL A 323 -14.54 3.76 -4.73
CA VAL A 323 -14.98 2.45 -4.20
C VAL A 323 -14.54 2.27 -2.76
N LEU A 324 -13.25 2.51 -2.48
CA LEU A 324 -12.73 2.46 -1.12
C LEU A 324 -13.38 3.51 -0.22
N SER A 325 -13.79 4.65 -0.78
CA SER A 325 -14.50 5.68 -0.02
C SER A 325 -15.86 5.20 0.46
N LEU A 326 -16.63 4.51 -0.40
CA LEU A 326 -17.92 3.92 -0.04
C LEU A 326 -17.79 2.89 1.10
N MET A 327 -16.73 2.08 1.05
CA MET A 327 -16.43 1.09 2.08
C MET A 327 -15.96 1.74 3.41
N THR A 328 -15.18 2.82 3.31
CA THR A 328 -14.59 3.50 4.49
C THR A 328 -15.58 4.39 5.21
N LEU A 329 -16.54 4.97 4.49
CA LEU A 329 -17.54 5.90 5.00
C LEU A 329 -18.30 5.39 6.24
N PRO A 330 -18.90 4.18 6.27
CA PRO A 330 -19.63 3.71 7.45
C PRO A 330 -18.74 3.59 8.69
N THR A 331 -17.48 3.17 8.53
CA THR A 331 -16.50 3.10 9.62
C THR A 331 -16.23 4.49 10.21
N VAL A 332 -16.04 5.51 9.37
CA VAL A 332 -15.84 6.90 9.83
C VAL A 332 -17.10 7.43 10.53
N ILE A 333 -18.29 7.16 10.01
CA ILE A 333 -19.55 7.61 10.62
C ILE A 333 -19.72 7.00 12.01
N ILE A 334 -19.61 5.67 12.13
CA ILE A 334 -19.83 4.94 13.39
C ILE A 334 -18.83 5.39 14.47
N THR A 335 -17.55 5.48 14.12
CA THR A 335 -16.49 5.91 15.05
C THR A 335 -16.64 7.38 15.46
N THR A 336 -17.06 8.25 14.54
CA THR A 336 -17.32 9.66 14.85
C THR A 336 -18.50 9.82 15.80
N ARG A 337 -19.62 9.11 15.56
CA ARG A 337 -20.79 9.14 16.45
C ARG A 337 -20.46 8.65 17.86
N ALA A 338 -19.74 7.53 17.97
CA ALA A 338 -19.30 7.00 19.26
C ALA A 338 -18.45 8.02 20.03
N THR A 339 -17.59 8.77 19.32
CA THR A 339 -16.74 9.80 19.93
C THR A 339 -17.53 11.02 20.37
N LEU A 340 -18.46 11.52 19.54
CA LEU A 340 -19.35 12.63 19.91
C LEU A 340 -20.18 12.28 21.14
N LYS A 341 -20.74 11.07 21.19
CA LYS A 341 -21.53 10.56 22.31
C LYS A 341 -20.73 10.42 23.60
N ALA A 342 -19.42 10.21 23.52
CA ALA A 342 -18.54 10.10 24.68
C ALA A 342 -18.29 11.45 25.38
N VAL A 343 -18.54 12.58 24.71
CA VAL A 343 -18.41 13.91 25.32
C VAL A 343 -19.46 14.06 26.45
N PRO A 344 -19.08 14.42 27.68
CA PRO A 344 -20.01 14.53 28.80
C PRO A 344 -21.20 15.47 28.51
N PRO A 345 -22.44 15.10 28.88
CA PRO A 345 -23.61 15.96 28.70
C PRO A 345 -23.49 17.32 29.42
N SER A 346 -22.74 17.38 30.52
CA SER A 346 -22.51 18.60 31.30
C SER A 346 -21.86 19.71 30.46
N ILE A 347 -20.97 19.38 29.52
CA ILE A 347 -20.33 20.36 28.63
C ILE A 347 -21.37 21.02 27.72
N ARG A 348 -22.31 20.22 27.17
CA ARG A 348 -23.41 20.73 26.33
C ARG A 348 -24.35 21.61 27.14
N GLN A 349 -24.74 21.15 28.34
CA GLN A 349 -25.63 21.89 29.23
C GLN A 349 -25.01 23.22 29.70
N ALA A 350 -23.70 23.24 30.00
CA ALA A 350 -23.00 24.46 30.39
C ALA A 350 -22.96 25.48 29.25
N ALA A 351 -22.62 25.06 28.03
CA ALA A 351 -22.59 25.93 26.86
C ALA A 351 -23.98 26.52 26.54
N LEU A 352 -25.03 25.68 26.58
CA LEU A 352 -26.42 26.16 26.41
C LEU A 352 -26.84 27.08 27.56
N GLY A 353 -26.41 26.80 28.79
CA GLY A 353 -26.73 27.58 29.98
C GLY A 353 -26.17 29.01 29.97
N ILE A 354 -25.07 29.25 29.24
CA ILE A 354 -24.52 30.60 29.00
C ILE A 354 -25.09 31.27 27.74
N GLY A 355 -26.12 30.69 27.12
CA GLY A 355 -26.81 31.26 25.96
C GLY A 355 -26.19 30.90 24.61
N ALA A 356 -25.25 29.95 24.53
CA ALA A 356 -24.73 29.50 23.24
C ALA A 356 -25.82 28.77 22.44
N SER A 357 -25.86 28.97 21.13
CA SER A 357 -26.74 28.21 20.25
C SER A 357 -26.29 26.74 20.17
N LYS A 358 -27.17 25.85 19.71
CA LYS A 358 -26.85 24.43 19.50
C LYS A 358 -25.66 24.26 18.53
N ILE A 359 -25.60 25.06 17.47
CA ILE A 359 -24.48 25.07 16.53
C ILE A 359 -23.20 25.54 17.23
N GLN A 360 -23.25 26.63 18.00
CA GLN A 360 -22.09 27.12 18.74
C GLN A 360 -21.59 26.07 19.75
N THR A 361 -22.50 25.40 20.45
CA THR A 361 -22.19 24.32 21.40
C THR A 361 -21.44 23.19 20.70
N VAL A 362 -21.94 22.74 19.55
CA VAL A 362 -21.31 21.64 18.79
C VAL A 362 -19.93 22.07 18.26
N PHE A 363 -19.83 23.16 17.51
CA PHE A 363 -18.60 23.51 16.81
C PHE A 363 -17.51 24.10 17.70
N HIS A 364 -17.85 24.77 18.81
CA HIS A 364 -16.85 25.39 19.69
C HIS A 364 -16.47 24.52 20.89
N HIS A 365 -17.34 23.56 21.29
CA HIS A 365 -17.11 22.76 22.49
C HIS A 365 -17.07 21.26 22.18
N VAL A 366 -18.16 20.69 21.66
CA VAL A 366 -18.26 19.23 21.48
C VAL A 366 -17.29 18.70 20.43
N LEU A 367 -17.30 19.28 19.23
CA LEU A 367 -16.48 18.82 18.11
C LEU A 367 -14.98 18.95 18.42
N PRO A 368 -14.45 20.08 18.92
CA PRO A 368 -13.05 20.17 19.31
C PRO A 368 -12.62 19.12 20.35
N LEU A 369 -13.48 18.82 21.34
CA LEU A 369 -13.20 17.75 22.32
C LEU A 369 -13.23 16.36 21.68
N ALA A 370 -14.09 16.13 20.69
CA ALA A 370 -14.22 14.86 19.99
C ALA A 370 -13.15 14.65 18.90
N LEU A 371 -12.53 15.71 18.36
CA LEU A 371 -11.60 15.64 17.22
C LEU A 371 -10.52 14.55 17.36
N PRO A 372 -9.82 14.38 18.51
CA PRO A 372 -8.79 13.35 18.62
C PRO A 372 -9.31 11.92 18.43
N GLY A 373 -10.54 11.64 18.92
CA GLY A 373 -11.19 10.34 18.74
C GLY A 373 -11.70 10.15 17.31
N ILE A 374 -12.25 11.21 16.69
CA ILE A 374 -12.66 11.21 15.28
C ILE A 374 -11.47 10.90 14.36
N MET A 375 -10.35 11.58 14.59
CA MET A 375 -9.10 11.34 13.85
C MET A 375 -8.61 9.90 14.02
N THR A 376 -8.79 9.30 15.20
CA THR A 376 -8.42 7.89 15.43
C THR A 376 -9.31 6.95 14.61
N GLY A 377 -10.62 7.21 14.56
CA GLY A 377 -11.54 6.46 13.68
C GLY A 377 -11.20 6.61 12.20
N ALA A 378 -10.86 7.82 11.76
CA ALA A 378 -10.41 8.09 10.40
C ALA A 378 -9.10 7.36 10.04
N ILE A 379 -8.11 7.35 10.95
CA ILE A 379 -6.85 6.61 10.78
C ILE A 379 -7.12 5.10 10.60
N ILE A 380 -8.02 4.53 11.40
CA ILE A 380 -8.39 3.11 11.28
C ILE A 380 -9.05 2.84 9.91
N GLY A 381 -9.94 3.71 9.47
CA GLY A 381 -10.59 3.61 8.16
C GLY A 381 -9.59 3.66 6.99
N ILE A 382 -8.67 4.62 7.00
CA ILE A 382 -7.58 4.76 6.01
C ILE A 382 -6.70 3.51 5.99
N ALA A 383 -6.28 3.04 7.17
CA ALA A 383 -5.42 1.86 7.30
C ALA A 383 -6.08 0.61 6.72
N HIS A 384 -7.38 0.44 6.94
CA HIS A 384 -8.15 -0.66 6.37
C HIS A 384 -8.25 -0.53 4.85
N ALA A 385 -8.64 0.64 4.33
CA ALA A 385 -8.80 0.89 2.89
C ALA A 385 -7.51 0.67 2.08
N LEU A 386 -6.35 1.11 2.61
CA LEU A 386 -5.06 0.92 1.96
C LEU A 386 -4.67 -0.56 1.82
N GLY A 387 -5.19 -1.42 2.69
CA GLY A 387 -4.95 -2.86 2.68
C GLY A 387 -5.94 -3.66 1.83
N GLU A 388 -6.94 -3.03 1.20
CA GLU A 388 -7.94 -3.74 0.40
C GLU A 388 -7.41 -4.10 -0.99
N THR A 389 -7.58 -5.38 -1.36
CA THR A 389 -7.20 -5.91 -2.68
C THR A 389 -8.41 -6.31 -3.50
N ALA A 390 -9.37 -7.00 -2.88
CA ALA A 390 -10.51 -7.62 -3.57
C ALA A 390 -11.35 -6.62 -4.39
N PRO A 391 -11.82 -5.47 -3.86
CA PRO A 391 -12.58 -4.52 -4.66
C PRO A 391 -11.76 -3.93 -5.81
N LEU A 392 -10.45 -3.75 -5.63
CA LEU A 392 -9.57 -3.15 -6.63
C LEU A 392 -9.32 -4.07 -7.83
N LEU A 393 -9.24 -5.38 -7.59
CA LEU A 393 -9.13 -6.37 -8.67
C LEU A 393 -10.36 -6.32 -9.59
N LEU A 394 -11.56 -6.11 -9.03
CA LEU A 394 -12.81 -6.10 -9.79
C LEU A 394 -13.00 -4.87 -10.67
N ILE A 395 -12.39 -3.74 -10.31
CA ILE A 395 -12.40 -2.52 -11.13
C ILE A 395 -11.21 -2.45 -12.10
N GLY A 396 -10.51 -3.58 -12.30
CA GLY A 396 -9.50 -3.75 -13.33
C GLY A 396 -8.08 -3.35 -12.93
N MET A 397 -7.77 -3.04 -11.66
CA MET A 397 -6.40 -2.68 -11.26
C MET A 397 -5.38 -3.84 -11.35
N SER A 398 -5.84 -5.05 -11.72
CA SER A 398 -5.01 -6.19 -12.10
C SER A 398 -4.45 -6.12 -13.52
N ALA A 399 -4.98 -5.21 -14.35
CA ALA A 399 -4.48 -4.98 -15.70
C ALA A 399 -3.02 -4.49 -15.65
N PHE A 400 -2.23 -4.91 -16.65
CA PHE A 400 -0.85 -4.46 -16.76
C PHE A 400 -0.81 -2.96 -17.12
N VAL A 401 -0.07 -2.19 -16.32
CA VAL A 401 0.14 -0.76 -16.54
C VAL A 401 1.63 -0.49 -16.68
N ALA A 402 2.06 -0.09 -17.88
CA ALA A 402 3.47 0.13 -18.22
C ALA A 402 3.99 1.52 -17.86
N ASN A 403 3.14 2.43 -17.36
CA ASN A 403 3.48 3.82 -17.08
C ASN A 403 3.18 4.19 -15.63
N ILE A 404 3.88 5.19 -15.12
CA ILE A 404 3.60 5.76 -13.79
C ILE A 404 2.46 6.78 -13.98
N PRO A 405 1.35 6.67 -13.22
CA PRO A 405 0.25 7.61 -13.35
C PRO A 405 0.70 9.00 -12.90
N VAL A 406 0.40 10.02 -13.71
CA VAL A 406 0.67 11.43 -13.39
C VAL A 406 -0.60 12.09 -12.84
N SER A 407 -1.77 11.56 -13.23
CA SER A 407 -3.09 11.99 -12.78
C SER A 407 -3.86 10.84 -12.11
N PRO A 408 -4.86 11.13 -11.26
CA PRO A 408 -5.73 10.11 -10.66
C PRO A 408 -6.68 9.45 -11.67
N ILE A 409 -6.75 9.96 -12.92
CA ILE A 409 -7.59 9.41 -13.98
C ILE A 409 -6.79 8.44 -14.86
N ASP A 410 -5.46 8.54 -14.82
CA ASP A 410 -4.57 7.65 -15.55
C ASP A 410 -4.70 6.22 -15.02
N GLN A 411 -4.55 5.24 -15.91
CA GLN A 411 -4.56 3.84 -15.50
C GLN A 411 -3.39 3.58 -14.55
N ALA A 412 -3.66 2.86 -13.46
CA ALA A 412 -2.69 2.50 -12.47
C ALA A 412 -2.99 1.14 -11.85
N THR A 413 -2.03 0.63 -11.10
CA THR A 413 -2.26 -0.43 -10.14
C THR A 413 -2.08 0.11 -8.72
N ALA A 414 -2.34 -0.73 -7.73
CA ALA A 414 -2.19 -0.41 -6.32
C ALA A 414 -1.17 -1.36 -5.69
N LEU A 415 -0.45 -0.93 -4.66
CA LEU A 415 0.50 -1.77 -3.93
C LEU A 415 -0.10 -3.10 -3.44
N PRO A 416 -1.29 -3.15 -2.81
CA PRO A 416 -1.89 -4.43 -2.41
C PRO A 416 -2.20 -5.34 -3.62
N VAL A 417 -2.59 -4.77 -4.75
CA VAL A 417 -2.84 -5.52 -6.00
C VAL A 417 -1.51 -6.00 -6.61
N GLN A 418 -0.46 -5.17 -6.59
CA GLN A 418 0.87 -5.54 -7.08
C GLN A 418 1.47 -6.68 -6.26
N VAL A 419 1.30 -6.65 -4.92
CA VAL A 419 1.68 -7.76 -4.04
C VAL A 419 1.00 -9.06 -4.46
N TYR A 420 -0.31 -9.01 -4.74
CA TYR A 420 -1.07 -10.16 -5.24
C TYR A 420 -0.56 -10.64 -6.61
N LEU A 421 -0.33 -9.74 -7.56
CA LEU A 421 0.15 -10.09 -8.91
C LEU A 421 1.56 -10.70 -8.90
N TRP A 422 2.49 -10.12 -8.13
CA TRP A 422 3.84 -10.67 -8.01
C TRP A 422 3.86 -11.98 -7.22
N GLN A 423 2.96 -12.14 -6.24
CA GLN A 423 2.77 -13.43 -5.58
C GLN A 423 2.21 -14.49 -6.55
N GLY A 424 1.53 -14.13 -7.63
CA GLY A 424 1.07 -15.07 -8.66
C GLY A 424 2.05 -15.33 -9.79
N ASN A 425 3.24 -14.71 -9.79
CA ASN A 425 4.14 -14.71 -10.95
C ASN A 425 4.79 -16.07 -11.21
N GLU A 426 4.96 -16.40 -12.50
CA GLU A 426 5.60 -17.65 -12.97
C GLU A 426 7.08 -17.74 -12.56
N LEU A 427 7.80 -16.62 -12.57
CA LEU A 427 9.19 -16.54 -12.12
C LEU A 427 9.27 -16.40 -10.58
N ARG A 428 8.72 -17.38 -9.87
CA ARG A 428 8.57 -17.37 -8.40
C ARG A 428 9.87 -17.05 -7.67
N ASN A 429 10.98 -17.65 -8.09
CA ASN A 429 12.30 -17.54 -7.43
C ASN A 429 12.85 -16.12 -7.46
N PHE A 430 12.42 -15.30 -8.43
CA PHE A 430 12.76 -13.89 -8.52
C PHE A 430 11.74 -13.02 -7.77
N PHE A 431 10.44 -13.27 -7.99
CA PHE A 431 9.40 -12.42 -7.44
C PHE A 431 9.08 -12.65 -5.96
N GLU A 432 9.45 -13.78 -5.34
CA GLU A 432 9.18 -14.00 -3.91
C GLU A 432 9.79 -12.90 -3.02
N GLY A 433 11.08 -12.59 -3.22
CA GLY A 433 11.74 -11.50 -2.50
C GLY A 433 11.16 -10.13 -2.84
N ARG A 434 10.82 -9.90 -4.11
CA ARG A 434 10.21 -8.64 -4.57
C ARG A 434 8.80 -8.42 -4.03
N THR A 435 8.00 -9.47 -3.90
CA THR A 435 6.69 -9.43 -3.22
C THR A 435 6.88 -9.01 -1.76
N ALA A 436 7.86 -9.57 -1.06
CA ALA A 436 8.17 -9.15 0.30
C ALA A 436 8.66 -7.69 0.37
N ALA A 437 9.48 -7.24 -0.59
CA ALA A 437 9.87 -5.83 -0.72
C ALA A 437 8.67 -4.91 -1.00
N ALA A 438 7.72 -5.33 -1.84
CA ALA A 438 6.48 -4.60 -2.09
C ALA A 438 5.62 -4.46 -0.82
N ILE A 439 5.56 -5.49 0.02
CA ILE A 439 4.91 -5.42 1.33
C ILE A 439 5.63 -4.41 2.23
N ILE A 440 6.97 -4.37 2.25
CA ILE A 440 7.74 -3.36 3.00
C ILE A 440 7.40 -1.95 2.51
N VAL A 441 7.30 -1.73 1.20
CA VAL A 441 6.92 -0.42 0.63
C VAL A 441 5.48 -0.04 0.97
N LEU A 442 4.54 -1.00 0.92
CA LEU A 442 3.15 -0.81 1.36
C LEU A 442 3.08 -0.42 2.84
N LEU A 443 3.81 -1.13 3.70
CA LEU A 443 3.89 -0.83 5.13
C LEU A 443 4.54 0.53 5.38
N ALA A 444 5.58 0.90 4.61
CA ALA A 444 6.20 2.22 4.70
C ALA A 444 5.23 3.33 4.30
N LEU A 445 4.44 3.15 3.23
CA LEU A 445 3.38 4.09 2.84
C LEU A 445 2.30 4.19 3.93
N MET A 446 1.84 3.05 4.46
CA MET A 446 0.84 3.00 5.53
C MET A 446 1.33 3.73 6.79
N VAL A 447 2.54 3.43 7.24
CA VAL A 447 3.17 4.08 8.41
C VAL A 447 3.38 5.57 8.12
N GLY A 448 3.78 5.95 6.92
CA GLY A 448 3.94 7.35 6.52
C GLY A 448 2.63 8.13 6.62
N LEU A 449 1.56 7.64 5.99
CA LEU A 449 0.23 8.25 6.04
C LEU A 449 -0.32 8.32 7.47
N ASN A 450 -0.21 7.22 8.23
CA ASN A 450 -0.67 7.17 9.61
C ASN A 450 0.14 8.09 10.52
N SER A 451 1.46 8.22 10.30
CA SER A 451 2.31 9.12 11.08
C SER A 451 1.91 10.58 10.87
N VAL A 452 1.63 10.98 9.63
CA VAL A 452 1.09 12.32 9.31
C VAL A 452 -0.24 12.52 10.03
N ALA A 453 -1.17 11.57 9.94
CA ALA A 453 -2.47 11.68 10.59
C ALA A 453 -2.37 11.73 12.14
N ILE A 454 -1.46 10.96 12.75
CA ILE A 454 -1.19 10.99 14.19
C ILE A 454 -0.56 12.32 14.60
N TRP A 455 0.35 12.86 13.79
CA TRP A 455 0.95 14.17 14.04
C TRP A 455 -0.11 15.28 14.00
N VAL A 456 -1.00 15.25 13.00
CA VAL A 456 -2.16 16.16 12.91
C VAL A 456 -3.04 16.01 14.14
N ARG A 457 -3.38 14.77 14.55
CA ARG A 457 -4.17 14.48 15.75
C ARG A 457 -3.55 15.10 17.00
N LYS A 458 -2.25 14.94 17.21
CA LYS A 458 -1.53 15.47 18.39
C LYS A 458 -1.58 17.00 18.45
N LYS A 459 -1.60 17.67 17.30
CA LYS A 459 -1.74 19.13 17.23
C LYS A 459 -3.13 19.62 17.67
N PHE A 460 -4.17 18.83 17.42
CA PHE A 460 -5.56 19.13 17.80
C PHE A 460 -5.98 18.51 19.15
N GLU A 461 -5.07 17.85 19.86
CA GLU A 461 -5.35 17.24 21.17
C GLU A 461 -5.50 18.32 22.23
N VAL A 462 -6.74 18.57 22.66
CA VAL A 462 -7.04 19.39 23.84
C VAL A 462 -7.13 18.46 25.05
N ARG A 463 -6.18 18.57 25.96
CA ARG A 463 -6.20 17.81 27.22
C ARG A 463 -7.10 18.53 28.22
N TRP A 464 -8.01 17.78 28.82
CA TRP A 464 -8.94 18.22 29.85
C TRP A 464 -8.57 17.57 31.19
#